data_AF-A0A067PBU2-F1
#
_entry.id   AF-A0A067PBU2-F1
#
_cell.length_a   1.000
_cell.length_b   1.000
_cell.length_c   1.000
_cell.angle_alpha   90.00
_cell.angle_beta   90.00
_cell.angle_gamma   90.00
#
_symmetry.space_group_name_H-M   'P 1'
#
loop_
_entity.id
_entity.type
_entity.pdbx_description
1 polymer ?
#
loop_
_entity_poly.entity_id
_entity_poly.type
_entity_poly.pdbx_seq_one_letter_code
_entity_poly.pdbx_strand_id
1 'polypeptide(L)'
;MSIRVKLLDKLVKIHKTGLAHQDVSPDNVVIKDDEPLWIDFEYALRHVCPPCLEVKPGDFMPKADQLGCGEMCDFIHSLGICKSTYVHFHGRTMALEGVDSPQYLYSNVPSSHLATAQKRERVWREAQETFSEVEKDHKLFVAHLSRMKASQTAAQ
;
A
#
# COMPACT_ATOMS: atom_id res chain seq x y z
N MET A 1 8.28 -2.74 19.63
CA MET A 1 7.89 -2.07 18.37
C MET A 1 8.63 -2.75 17.23
N SER A 2 7.97 -3.04 16.10
CA SER A 2 8.65 -3.72 14.97
C SER A 2 9.68 -2.79 14.31
N ILE A 3 10.71 -3.38 13.69
CA ILE A 3 11.76 -2.60 13.00
C ILE A 3 11.19 -1.71 11.90
N ARG A 4 10.14 -2.18 11.22
CA ARG A 4 9.43 -1.42 10.16
C ARG A 4 8.80 -0.15 10.70
N VAL A 5 8.15 -0.23 11.86
CA VAL A 5 7.56 0.96 12.52
C VAL A 5 8.66 1.90 13.01
N LYS A 6 9.78 1.38 13.54
CA LYS A 6 10.94 2.21 13.92
C LYS A 6 11.52 2.98 12.73
N LEU A 7 11.64 2.33 11.57
CA LEU A 7 12.13 2.96 10.35
C LEU A 7 11.20 4.08 9.86
N LEU A 8 9.89 3.80 9.84
CA LEU A 8 8.87 4.80 9.48
C LEU A 8 8.95 6.01 10.40
N ASP A 9 8.98 5.80 11.72
CA ASP A 9 9.09 6.88 12.71
C ASP A 9 10.33 7.74 12.51
N LYS A 10 11.47 7.13 12.14
CA LYS A 10 12.71 7.86 11.87
C LYS A 10 12.65 8.62 10.55
N LEU A 11 12.04 8.05 9.52
CA LEU A 11 11.84 8.78 8.25
C LEU A 11 10.91 9.97 8.46
N VAL A 12 9.81 9.81 9.20
CA VAL A 12 8.92 10.93 9.58
C VAL A 12 9.69 12.04 10.30
N LYS A 13 10.65 11.70 11.16
CA LYS A 13 11.50 12.71 11.84
C LYS A 13 12.39 13.47 10.86
N ILE A 14 12.96 12.80 9.84
CA ILE A 14 13.71 13.45 8.76
C ILE A 14 12.81 14.42 7.99
N HIS A 15 11.60 13.99 7.61
CA HIS A 15 10.66 14.87 6.90
C HIS A 15 10.24 16.08 7.72
N LYS A 16 10.10 15.93 9.05
CA LYS A 16 9.79 17.03 9.97
C LYS A 16 10.90 18.09 10.05
N THR A 17 12.14 17.78 9.67
CA THR A 17 13.20 18.80 9.57
C THR A 17 13.21 19.54 8.24
N GLY A 18 12.28 19.20 7.33
CA GLY A 18 12.20 19.78 5.99
C GLY A 18 13.14 19.13 4.98
N LEU A 19 13.49 17.86 5.19
CA LEU A 19 14.33 17.06 4.29
C LEU A 19 13.57 15.83 3.79
N ALA A 20 13.73 15.53 2.51
CA ALA A 20 13.41 14.23 1.91
C ALA A 20 14.73 13.49 1.68
N HIS A 21 14.76 12.17 1.89
CA HIS A 21 15.99 11.39 1.78
C HIS A 21 16.38 11.12 0.31
N GLN A 22 15.38 10.92 -0.55
CA GLN A 22 15.43 10.61 -1.97
C GLN A 22 16.10 9.28 -2.36
N ASP A 23 16.53 8.49 -1.38
CA ASP A 23 17.14 7.17 -1.63
C ASP A 23 16.80 6.19 -0.50
N VAL A 24 15.49 5.98 -0.32
CA VAL A 24 14.97 5.11 0.72
C VAL A 24 15.08 3.65 0.27
N SER A 25 16.15 2.99 0.69
CA SER A 25 16.42 1.58 0.38
C SER A 25 16.93 0.83 1.62
N PRO A 26 16.85 -0.52 1.64
CA PRO A 26 17.43 -1.32 2.72
C PRO A 26 18.96 -1.15 2.87
N ASP A 27 19.66 -0.81 1.78
CA ASP A 27 21.12 -0.62 1.78
C ASP A 27 21.54 0.64 2.54
N ASN A 28 20.63 1.62 2.62
CA ASN A 28 20.82 2.88 3.35
C ASN A 28 20.29 2.83 4.80
N VAL A 29 20.24 1.63 5.37
CA VAL A 29 19.85 1.40 6.77
C VAL A 29 20.95 0.65 7.51
N VAL A 30 21.42 1.22 8.62
CA VAL A 30 22.30 0.53 9.58
C VAL A 30 21.53 0.22 10.85
N ILE A 31 21.70 -1.00 11.37
CA ILE A 31 21.19 -1.37 12.69
C ILE A 31 22.32 -1.23 13.71
N LYS A 32 22.10 -0.38 14.72
CA LYS A 32 23.03 -0.22 15.84
C LYS A 32 22.22 -0.26 17.13
N ASP A 33 22.61 -1.12 18.08
CA ASP A 33 21.92 -1.26 19.38
C ASP A 33 20.40 -1.47 19.24
N ASP A 34 19.99 -2.37 18.32
CA ASP A 34 18.59 -2.64 17.95
C ASP A 34 17.79 -1.43 17.43
N GLU A 35 18.49 -0.35 17.07
CA GLU A 35 17.93 0.87 16.52
C GLU A 35 18.31 1.02 15.04
N PRO A 36 17.33 1.13 14.12
CA PRO A 36 17.62 1.42 12.72
C PRO A 36 18.06 2.87 12.59
N LEU A 37 19.01 3.15 11.71
CA LEU A 37 19.48 4.48 11.41
C LEU A 37 19.51 4.65 9.89
N TRP A 38 18.87 5.72 9.40
CA TRP A 38 19.00 6.16 8.03
C TRP A 38 20.40 6.75 7.84
N ILE A 39 21.09 6.29 6.81
CA ILE A 39 22.41 6.77 6.41
C ILE A 39 22.36 7.23 4.95
N ASP A 40 23.46 7.82 4.49
CA ASP A 40 23.64 8.24 3.11
C ASP A 40 22.63 9.31 2.64
N PHE A 41 22.89 10.55 3.05
CA PHE A 41 22.07 11.71 2.68
C PHE A 41 22.58 12.42 1.41
N GLU A 42 23.33 11.74 0.54
CA GLU A 42 23.93 12.37 -0.64
C GLU A 42 22.88 12.93 -1.61
N TYR A 43 21.74 12.26 -1.73
CA TYR A 43 20.60 12.69 -2.55
C TYR A 43 19.55 13.50 -1.76
N ALA A 44 19.79 13.78 -0.48
CA ALA A 44 18.78 14.44 0.34
C ALA A 44 18.50 15.86 -0.15
N LEU A 45 17.21 16.23 -0.21
CA LEU A 45 16.76 17.51 -0.73
C LEU A 45 15.85 18.22 0.27
N ARG A 46 15.88 19.56 0.22
CA ARG A 46 14.89 20.37 0.95
C ARG A 46 13.50 20.04 0.42
N HIS A 47 12.59 19.79 1.34
CA HIS A 47 11.25 19.36 1.04
C HIS A 47 10.27 19.93 2.06
N VAL A 48 9.16 20.47 1.58
CA VAL A 48 8.02 20.82 2.44
C VAL A 48 7.08 19.63 2.44
N CYS A 49 7.21 18.78 3.47
CA CYS A 49 6.32 17.64 3.63
C CYS A 49 4.96 18.13 4.16
N PRO A 50 3.84 17.74 3.56
CA PRO A 50 2.54 17.89 4.19
C PRO A 50 2.52 17.22 5.57
N PRO A 51 1.65 17.65 6.49
CA PRO A 51 1.49 16.97 7.77
C PRO A 51 1.25 15.48 7.52
N CYS A 52 2.20 14.65 7.94
CA CYS A 52 2.11 13.22 7.72
C CYS A 52 0.86 12.69 8.45
N LEU A 53 -0.06 12.09 7.69
CA LEU A 53 -1.19 11.38 8.26
C LEU A 53 -0.67 10.29 9.22
N GLU A 54 -1.37 10.08 10.32
CA GLU A 54 -1.05 8.99 11.24
C GLU A 54 -1.22 7.65 10.53
N VAL A 55 -0.13 6.91 10.34
CA VAL A 55 -0.12 5.58 9.73
C VAL A 55 -0.27 4.54 10.84
N LYS A 56 -1.39 3.82 10.85
CA LYS A 56 -1.66 2.76 11.82
C LYS A 56 -1.37 1.39 11.21
N PRO A 57 -0.51 0.57 11.84
CA PRO A 57 -0.29 -0.80 11.38
C PRO A 57 -1.58 -1.59 11.27
N GLY A 58 -1.78 -2.24 10.13
CA GLY A 58 -2.97 -3.04 9.83
C GLY A 58 -4.16 -2.25 9.26
N ASP A 59 -4.13 -0.91 9.26
CA ASP A 59 -5.12 -0.09 8.55
C ASP A 59 -4.85 -0.11 7.03
N PHE A 60 -5.84 0.32 6.26
CA PHE A 60 -5.70 0.45 4.80
C PHE A 60 -4.76 1.59 4.43
N MET A 61 -4.00 1.36 3.37
CA MET A 61 -3.10 2.36 2.80
C MET A 61 -3.86 3.65 2.49
N PRO A 62 -3.42 4.82 3.04
CA PRO A 62 -3.99 6.11 2.66
C PRO A 62 -3.82 6.37 1.17
N LYS A 63 -4.71 7.16 0.59
CA LYS A 63 -4.54 7.59 -0.80
C LYS A 63 -3.31 8.49 -0.92
N ALA A 64 -2.67 8.49 -2.08
CA ALA A 64 -1.46 9.27 -2.33
C ALA A 64 -1.67 10.78 -2.10
N ASP A 65 -2.87 11.29 -2.42
CA ASP A 65 -3.27 12.69 -2.18
C ASP A 65 -3.44 13.03 -0.68
N GLN A 66 -3.73 12.04 0.16
CA GLN A 66 -3.86 12.22 1.62
C GLN A 66 -2.51 12.25 2.33
N LEU A 67 -1.54 11.47 1.85
CA LEU A 67 -0.17 11.47 2.37
C LEU A 67 0.63 12.66 1.83
N GLY A 68 0.42 13.01 0.57
CA GLY A 68 0.97 14.21 -0.06
C GLY A 68 2.51 14.23 -0.23
N CYS A 69 3.19 13.13 0.06
CA CYS A 69 4.64 12.96 -0.12
C CYS A 69 4.91 11.60 -0.79
N GLY A 70 5.48 11.63 -2.00
CA GLY A 70 5.74 10.42 -2.79
C GLY A 70 6.68 9.43 -2.10
N GLU A 71 7.81 9.93 -1.55
CA GLU A 71 8.76 9.12 -0.80
C GLU A 71 8.10 8.39 0.39
N MET A 72 7.26 9.11 1.15
CA MET A 72 6.53 8.50 2.27
C MET A 72 5.51 7.46 1.79
N CYS A 73 4.77 7.74 0.72
CA CYS A 73 3.85 6.78 0.12
C CYS A 73 4.55 5.49 -0.29
N ASP A 74 5.64 5.62 -1.05
CA ASP A 74 6.41 4.49 -1.57
C ASP A 74 7.03 3.69 -0.42
N PHE A 75 7.51 4.38 0.61
CA PHE A 75 8.12 3.71 1.77
C PHE A 75 7.10 2.98 2.64
N ILE A 76 5.95 3.58 2.96
CA ILE A 76 4.89 2.90 3.72
C ILE A 76 4.42 1.66 2.95
N HIS A 77 4.36 1.75 1.62
CA HIS A 77 3.96 0.64 0.76
C HIS A 77 4.98 -0.49 0.81
N SER A 78 6.28 -0.18 0.69
CA SER A 78 7.34 -1.17 0.70
C SER A 78 7.47 -1.90 2.05
N LEU A 79 7.11 -1.24 3.15
CA LEU A 79 7.12 -1.87 4.48
C LEU A 79 5.97 -2.86 4.71
N GLY A 80 4.88 -2.79 3.94
CA GLY A 80 3.69 -3.63 4.16
C GLY A 80 3.11 -3.47 5.57
N ILE A 81 3.21 -2.27 6.16
CA ILE A 81 2.62 -1.94 7.46
C ILE A 81 1.10 -1.77 7.33
N CYS A 82 0.68 -1.18 6.22
CA CYS A 82 -0.72 -1.01 5.87
C CYS A 82 -1.19 -2.14 4.96
N LYS A 83 -2.49 -2.45 5.04
CA LYS A 83 -3.16 -3.32 4.09
C LYS A 83 -3.23 -2.64 2.73
N SER A 84 -2.94 -3.41 1.69
CA SER A 84 -3.07 -2.95 0.31
C SER A 84 -4.52 -2.60 0.01
N THR A 85 -4.71 -1.51 -0.73
CA THR A 85 -5.99 -1.14 -1.36
C THR A 85 -6.07 -1.62 -2.80
N TYR A 86 -5.12 -2.47 -3.22
CA TYR A 86 -5.03 -3.09 -4.53
C TYR A 86 -4.82 -4.59 -4.45
N VAL A 87 -5.31 -5.30 -5.48
CA VAL A 87 -5.11 -6.73 -5.70
C VAL A 87 -4.31 -6.90 -7.00
N HIS A 88 -3.22 -7.66 -6.93
CA HIS A 88 -2.43 -8.03 -8.11
C HIS A 88 -2.83 -9.43 -8.58
N PHE A 89 -3.20 -9.57 -9.84
CA PHE A 89 -3.62 -10.84 -10.42
C PHE A 89 -3.27 -10.90 -11.90
N HIS A 90 -2.50 -11.90 -12.34
CA HIS A 90 -2.09 -12.09 -13.74
C HIS A 90 -1.52 -10.82 -14.42
N GLY A 91 -0.65 -10.09 -13.70
CA GLY A 91 -0.02 -8.86 -14.22
C GLY A 91 -0.95 -7.65 -14.29
N ARG A 92 -2.16 -7.75 -13.73
CA ARG A 92 -3.07 -6.62 -13.54
C ARG A 92 -3.07 -6.17 -12.09
N THR A 93 -3.20 -4.86 -11.90
CA THR A 93 -3.44 -4.23 -10.59
C THR A 93 -4.86 -3.69 -10.59
N MET A 94 -5.68 -4.17 -9.65
CA MET A 94 -7.09 -3.78 -9.52
C MET A 94 -7.32 -3.14 -8.16
N ALA A 95 -8.16 -2.12 -8.09
CA ALA A 95 -8.56 -1.53 -6.81
C ALA A 95 -9.37 -2.56 -6.01
N LEU A 96 -9.02 -2.74 -4.74
CA LEU A 96 -9.68 -3.68 -3.82
C LEU A 96 -11.19 -3.39 -3.70
N GLU A 97 -11.61 -2.14 -3.81
CA GLU A 97 -13.02 -1.73 -3.85
C GLU A 97 -13.81 -2.43 -4.97
N GLY A 98 -13.19 -2.65 -6.13
CA GLY A 98 -13.83 -3.25 -7.30
C GLY A 98 -13.79 -4.79 -7.32
N VAL A 99 -12.96 -5.43 -6.49
CA VAL A 99 -12.80 -6.88 -6.46
C VAL A 99 -13.88 -7.51 -5.58
N ASP A 100 -15.11 -7.55 -6.08
CA ASP A 100 -16.29 -8.04 -5.36
C ASP A 100 -16.54 -9.55 -5.52
N SER A 101 -15.82 -10.21 -6.43
CA SER A 101 -16.02 -11.60 -6.80
C SER A 101 -14.81 -12.22 -7.50
N PRO A 102 -14.67 -13.56 -7.50
CA PRO A 102 -13.70 -14.25 -8.36
C PRO A 102 -13.91 -13.95 -9.84
N GLN A 103 -15.17 -13.72 -10.24
CA GLN A 103 -15.52 -13.38 -11.62
C GLN A 103 -14.92 -12.04 -12.05
N TYR A 104 -14.86 -11.05 -11.16
CA TYR A 104 -14.20 -9.78 -11.44
C TYR A 104 -12.72 -10.00 -11.78
N LEU A 105 -11.99 -10.78 -10.97
CA LEU A 105 -10.59 -11.11 -11.22
C LEU A 105 -10.41 -11.82 -12.56
N TYR A 106 -11.19 -12.87 -12.81
CA TYR A 106 -11.14 -13.66 -14.03
C TYR A 106 -11.41 -12.83 -15.29
N SER A 107 -12.40 -11.94 -15.23
CA SER A 107 -12.83 -11.13 -16.38
C SER A 107 -11.79 -10.06 -16.77
N ASN A 108 -10.88 -9.71 -15.86
CA ASN A 108 -9.80 -8.75 -16.12
C ASN A 108 -8.52 -9.39 -16.66
N VAL A 109 -8.48 -10.72 -16.78
CA VAL A 109 -7.31 -11.44 -17.32
C VAL A 109 -7.21 -11.29 -18.85
N PRO A 110 -6.02 -11.01 -19.40
CA PRO A 110 -5.81 -10.97 -20.85
C PRO A 110 -6.24 -12.27 -21.54
N SER A 111 -6.90 -12.17 -22.69
CA SER A 111 -7.39 -13.35 -23.44
C SER A 111 -6.28 -14.34 -23.83
N SER A 112 -5.05 -13.87 -24.02
CA SER A 112 -3.87 -14.72 -24.26
C SER A 112 -3.59 -15.70 -23.12
N HIS A 113 -3.94 -15.35 -21.89
CA HIS A 113 -3.84 -16.22 -20.72
C HIS A 113 -5.01 -17.21 -20.63
N LEU A 114 -6.08 -17.04 -21.42
CA LEU A 114 -7.29 -17.86 -21.43
C LEU A 114 -7.44 -18.74 -22.70
N ALA A 115 -6.37 -18.86 -23.48
CA ALA A 115 -6.38 -19.47 -24.81
C ALA A 115 -6.84 -20.94 -24.87
N THR A 116 -6.64 -21.72 -23.80
CA THR A 116 -7.01 -23.15 -23.75
C THR A 116 -7.96 -23.43 -22.59
N ALA A 117 -8.74 -24.51 -22.69
CA ALA A 117 -9.64 -24.93 -21.61
C ALA A 117 -8.90 -25.14 -20.28
N GLN A 118 -7.75 -25.81 -20.33
CA GLN A 118 -6.89 -26.03 -19.16
C GLN A 118 -6.42 -24.72 -18.54
N LYS A 119 -6.02 -23.73 -19.35
CA LYS A 119 -5.63 -22.41 -18.84
C LYS A 119 -6.81 -21.70 -18.19
N ARG A 120 -8.00 -21.75 -18.79
CA ARG A 120 -9.21 -21.15 -18.21
C ARG A 120 -9.55 -21.74 -16.84
N GLU A 121 -9.53 -23.07 -16.73
CA GLU A 121 -9.81 -23.74 -15.47
C GLU A 121 -8.78 -23.38 -14.38
N ARG A 122 -7.50 -23.33 -14.75
CA ARG A 122 -6.43 -22.92 -13.84
C ARG A 122 -6.62 -21.48 -13.37
N VAL A 123 -6.83 -20.53 -14.29
CA VAL A 123 -7.03 -19.12 -13.94
C VAL A 123 -8.29 -18.93 -13.10
N TRP A 124 -9.35 -19.69 -13.37
CA TRP A 124 -10.56 -19.65 -12.55
C TRP A 124 -10.30 -20.10 -11.11
N ARG A 125 -9.56 -21.20 -10.92
CA ARG A 125 -9.17 -21.66 -9.59
C ARG A 125 -8.33 -20.63 -8.84
N GLU A 126 -7.31 -20.09 -9.50
CA GLU A 126 -6.47 -19.03 -8.94
C GLU A 126 -7.29 -17.79 -8.56
N ALA A 127 -8.30 -17.42 -9.37
CA ALA A 127 -9.20 -16.31 -9.05
C ALA A 127 -10.04 -16.59 -7.80
N GLN A 128 -10.52 -17.83 -7.60
CA GLN A 128 -11.25 -18.22 -6.40
C GLN A 128 -10.36 -18.16 -5.16
N GLU A 129 -9.13 -18.67 -5.26
CA GLU A 129 -8.13 -18.66 -4.19
C GLU A 129 -7.76 -17.21 -3.81
N THR A 130 -7.35 -16.40 -4.79
CA THR A 130 -7.02 -14.98 -4.57
C THR A 130 -8.20 -14.21 -3.97
N PHE A 131 -9.43 -14.42 -4.45
CA PHE A 131 -10.60 -13.76 -3.88
C PHE A 131 -10.81 -14.17 -2.42
N SER A 132 -10.68 -15.46 -2.10
CA SER A 132 -10.82 -15.95 -0.72
C SER A 132 -9.81 -15.31 0.24
N GLU A 133 -8.60 -15.01 -0.23
CA GLU A 133 -7.57 -14.34 0.58
C GLU A 133 -7.92 -12.88 0.88
N VAL A 134 -8.52 -12.18 -0.08
CA VAL A 134 -8.82 -10.75 0.03
C VAL A 134 -10.26 -10.43 0.44
N GLU A 135 -11.17 -11.42 0.50
CA GLU A 135 -12.60 -11.20 0.72
C GLU A 135 -12.89 -10.42 2.00
N LYS A 136 -12.21 -10.78 3.10
CA LYS A 136 -12.36 -10.08 4.38
C LYS A 136 -11.90 -8.63 4.28
N ASP A 137 -10.78 -8.39 3.61
CA ASP A 137 -10.22 -7.06 3.45
C ASP A 137 -11.06 -6.21 2.50
N HIS A 138 -11.61 -6.78 1.43
CA HIS A 138 -12.60 -6.14 0.56
C HIS A 138 -13.80 -5.64 1.37
N LYS A 139 -14.43 -6.53 2.17
CA LYS A 139 -15.59 -6.17 3.02
C LYS A 139 -15.26 -5.03 3.98
N LEU A 140 -14.10 -5.10 4.64
CA LEU A 140 -13.64 -4.07 5.57
C LEU A 140 -13.36 -2.73 4.86
N PHE A 141 -12.78 -2.78 3.66
CA PHE A 141 -12.42 -1.60 2.89
C PHE A 141 -13.66 -0.88 2.35
N VAL A 142 -14.63 -1.61 1.79
CA VAL A 142 -15.91 -1.03 1.32
C VAL A 142 -16.67 -0.37 2.48
N ALA A 143 -16.68 -1.00 3.66
CA ALA A 143 -17.27 -0.40 4.86
C ALA A 143 -16.52 0.87 5.31
N HIS A 144 -15.19 0.87 5.22
CA HIS A 144 -14.36 2.04 5.51
C HIS A 144 -14.66 3.21 4.56
N LEU A 145 -14.73 2.95 3.26
CA LEU A 145 -15.07 3.98 2.26
C LEU A 145 -16.47 4.56 2.46
N SER A 146 -17.43 3.72 2.81
CA SER A 146 -18.81 4.16 3.10
C SER A 146 -18.85 5.12 4.29
N ARG A 147 -18.09 4.84 5.36
CA ARG A 147 -17.97 5.73 6.53
C ARG A 147 -17.33 7.06 6.16
N MET A 148 -16.25 7.03 5.37
CA MET A 148 -15.58 8.26 4.92
C MET A 148 -16.51 9.16 4.10
N LYS A 149 -17.26 8.57 3.15
CA LYS A 149 -18.24 9.31 2.34
C LYS A 149 -19.32 9.97 3.22
N ALA A 150 -19.87 9.23 4.19
CA ALA A 150 -20.87 9.77 5.11
C ALA A 150 -20.35 10.94 5.95
N SER A 151 -19.11 10.86 6.44
CA SER A 151 -18.48 11.96 7.19
C SER A 151 -18.23 13.20 6.34
N GLN A 152 -17.93 13.05 5.05
CA GLN A 152 -17.76 14.18 4.13
C GLN A 152 -19.09 14.88 3.83
N THR A 153 -20.18 14.13 3.67
CA THR A 153 -21.52 14.71 3.45
C THR A 153 -22.04 15.44 4.69
N ALA A 154 -21.71 14.99 5.90
CA ALA A 154 -22.12 15.65 7.14
C ALA A 154 -21.35 16.96 7.45
N ALA A 155 -20.23 17.20 6.76
CA ALA A 155 -19.40 18.40 6.94
C ALA A 155 -19.65 19.49 5.88
N GLN A 156 -20.58 19.25 4.95
CA GLN A 156 -21.05 20.19 3.93
C GLN A 156 -22.43 20.73 4.32
#